data_AF-A0AAD4UU62-F1
#
_entry.id   AF-A0AAD4UU62-F1
#
_cell.length_a   1.000
_cell.length_b   1.000
_cell.length_c   1.000
_cell.angle_alpha   90.00
_cell.angle_beta   90.00
_cell.angle_gamma   90.00
#
_symmetry.space_group_name_H-M   'P 1'
#
loop_
_entity.id
_entity.type
_entity.pdbx_description
1 polymer ?
#
loop_
_entity_poly.entity_id
_entity_poly.type
_entity_poly.pdbx_seq_one_letter_code
_entity_poly.pdbx_strand_id
1 'polypeptide(L)'
;MLLWTMRDFMTDHGWDLDALEQVLPNEIAQRICAIHTGFESQRNDKCIWGLSNNGSFYVKSAYLSFFDDADIVPWPWEFIWKLCLPQKLKTFVWLIGHGKILTIVQREKRLMTTDPNCPKCLSLPETMDHVFRGCRFALKTLVFTASIWHCWKWRGNLIFNPGYEPPPNPHHTILQFSSKWLDANNVVNAKPIREVIQVHWSPTLGNFKLKVDGSSKTDSWKICADGLLRDSNGA
;
A
#
# COMPACT_ATOMS: atom_id res chain seq x y z
N MET A 1 6.40 -46.69 -6.17
CA MET A 1 7.19 -45.53 -5.73
C MET A 1 7.53 -45.80 -4.27
N LEU A 2 8.77 -46.20 -3.97
CA LEU A 2 9.19 -46.49 -2.60
C LEU A 2 9.23 -45.17 -1.84
N LEU A 3 8.41 -45.03 -0.80
CA LEU A 3 8.40 -43.88 0.10
C LEU A 3 9.42 -44.16 1.19
N TRP A 4 10.60 -43.59 1.05
CA TRP A 4 11.62 -43.63 2.10
C TRP A 4 11.22 -42.64 3.19
N THR A 5 11.38 -43.05 4.43
CA THR A 5 11.15 -42.21 5.60
C THR A 5 12.49 -41.81 6.22
N MET A 6 12.50 -40.74 7.01
CA MET A 6 13.72 -40.30 7.70
C MET A 6 14.31 -41.38 8.61
N ARG A 7 13.49 -42.31 9.11
CA ARG A 7 13.94 -43.45 9.93
C ARG A 7 14.85 -44.40 9.15
N ASP A 8 14.64 -44.54 7.85
CA ASP A 8 15.39 -45.49 7.01
C ASP A 8 16.86 -45.05 6.81
N PHE A 9 17.18 -43.80 7.19
CA PHE A 9 18.51 -43.20 7.11
C PHE A 9 19.08 -42.80 8.48
N MET A 10 18.53 -43.34 9.57
CA MET A 10 18.99 -43.05 10.93
C MET A 10 19.41 -44.33 11.66
N THR A 11 20.54 -44.24 12.34
CA THR A 11 21.07 -45.22 13.31
C THR A 11 20.89 -44.71 14.74
N ASP A 12 21.14 -45.57 15.74
CA ASP A 12 21.13 -45.20 17.17
C ASP A 12 22.14 -44.09 17.53
N HIS A 13 23.08 -43.77 16.62
CA HIS A 13 24.13 -42.78 16.83
C HIS A 13 24.01 -41.56 15.89
N GLY A 14 22.93 -41.46 15.10
CA GLY A 14 22.69 -40.34 14.18
C GLY A 14 22.48 -40.79 12.74
N TRP A 15 22.75 -39.89 11.78
CA TRP A 15 22.53 -40.15 10.35
C TRP A 15 23.40 -41.28 9.82
N ASP A 16 22.79 -42.18 9.05
CA ASP A 16 23.50 -43.20 8.26
C ASP A 16 24.00 -42.54 6.96
N LEU A 17 25.27 -42.13 6.96
CA LEU A 17 25.88 -41.47 5.82
C LEU A 17 25.95 -42.39 4.59
N ASP A 18 26.27 -43.67 4.79
CA ASP A 18 26.40 -44.64 3.70
C ASP A 18 25.05 -44.89 3.02
N ALA A 19 23.96 -44.98 3.80
CA ALA A 19 22.61 -45.08 3.26
C ALA A 19 22.17 -43.80 2.53
N LEU A 20 22.53 -42.62 3.04
CA LEU A 20 22.21 -41.33 2.41
C LEU A 20 22.95 -41.14 1.07
N GLU A 21 24.23 -41.48 1.00
CA GLU A 21 25.05 -41.34 -0.21
C GLU A 21 24.61 -42.30 -1.35
N GLN A 22 23.93 -43.40 -1.01
CA GLN A 22 23.34 -44.30 -2.02
C GLN A 22 22.12 -43.70 -2.74
N VAL A 23 21.44 -42.73 -2.12
CA VAL A 23 20.17 -42.17 -2.61
C VAL A 23 20.28 -40.70 -2.98
N LEU A 24 21.21 -39.97 -2.35
CA LEU A 24 21.40 -38.54 -2.50
C LEU A 24 22.82 -38.21 -2.96
N PRO A 25 23.00 -37.13 -3.75
CA PRO A 25 24.32 -36.59 -4.02
C PRO A 25 25.10 -36.32 -2.73
N ASN A 26 26.42 -36.61 -2.77
CA ASN A 26 27.31 -36.51 -1.61
C ASN A 26 27.21 -35.15 -0.89
N GLU A 27 27.12 -34.05 -1.64
CA GLU A 27 26.97 -32.70 -1.08
C GLU A 27 25.70 -32.55 -0.21
N ILE A 28 24.59 -33.16 -0.62
CA ILE A 28 23.33 -33.12 0.12
C ILE A 28 23.42 -34.05 1.34
N ALA A 29 23.97 -35.25 1.17
CA ALA A 29 24.17 -36.21 2.26
C ALA A 29 25.03 -35.60 3.39
N GLN A 30 26.14 -34.94 3.04
CA GLN A 30 27.00 -34.25 4.00
C GLN A 30 26.28 -33.10 4.72
N ARG A 31 25.45 -32.32 4.02
CA ARG A 31 24.64 -31.26 4.65
C ARG A 31 23.60 -31.81 5.61
N ILE A 32 23.02 -32.97 5.32
CA ILE A 32 22.08 -33.66 6.22
C ILE A 32 22.84 -34.18 7.45
N CYS A 33 23.99 -34.84 7.26
CA CYS A 33 24.80 -35.35 8.36
C CYS A 33 25.34 -34.25 9.29
N ALA A 34 25.50 -33.02 8.79
CA ALA A 34 25.85 -31.86 9.60
C ALA A 34 24.72 -31.38 10.54
N ILE A 35 23.48 -31.84 10.33
CA ILE A 35 22.35 -31.55 11.22
C ILE A 35 22.48 -32.43 12.47
N HIS A 36 22.73 -31.80 13.62
CA HIS A 36 22.82 -32.51 14.88
C HIS A 36 21.52 -33.25 15.21
N THR A 37 21.60 -34.57 15.41
CA THR A 37 20.44 -35.45 15.63
C THR A 37 19.94 -35.48 17.06
N GLY A 38 20.58 -34.75 17.99
CA GLY A 38 20.04 -34.48 19.33
C GLY A 38 19.97 -35.66 20.28
N PHE A 39 20.77 -36.71 20.06
CA PHE A 39 20.72 -37.92 20.87
C PHE A 39 21.64 -37.86 22.11
N GLU A 40 21.16 -37.22 23.17
CA GLU A 40 21.53 -37.58 24.56
C GLU A 40 20.32 -37.78 25.48
N SER A 41 19.09 -37.73 24.96
CA SER A 41 17.94 -38.22 25.72
C SER A 41 16.82 -38.65 24.78
N GLN A 42 16.12 -39.72 25.14
CA GLN A 42 14.87 -40.22 24.58
C GLN A 42 13.73 -39.19 24.71
N ARG A 43 13.91 -37.98 24.16
CA ARG A 43 12.90 -36.94 24.15
C ARG A 43 12.07 -37.11 22.91
N ASN A 44 10.76 -37.18 23.10
CA ASN A 44 9.79 -37.13 22.01
C ASN A 44 10.02 -35.87 21.16
N ASP A 45 9.82 -36.01 19.85
CA ASP A 45 9.83 -34.90 18.91
C ASP A 45 8.91 -33.77 19.40
N LYS A 46 9.38 -32.54 19.27
CA LYS A 46 8.62 -31.34 19.60
C LYS A 46 8.61 -30.41 18.40
N CYS A 47 7.43 -29.87 18.07
CA CYS A 47 7.34 -28.75 17.16
C CYS A 47 8.08 -27.56 17.76
N ILE A 48 9.04 -27.01 17.03
CA ILE A 48 9.78 -25.80 17.40
C ILE A 48 9.47 -24.66 16.44
N TRP A 49 9.52 -23.44 16.95
CA TRP A 49 9.34 -22.24 16.16
C TRP A 49 10.62 -21.89 15.41
N GLY A 50 10.64 -22.08 14.09
CA GLY A 50 11.84 -21.89 13.25
C GLY A 50 12.37 -20.46 13.14
N LEU A 51 11.63 -19.46 13.63
CA LEU A 51 12.01 -18.05 13.61
C LEU A 51 12.59 -17.57 14.95
N SER A 52 12.98 -18.51 15.83
CA SER A 52 13.74 -18.22 17.05
C SER A 52 14.86 -19.22 17.28
N ASN A 53 15.98 -18.72 17.81
CA ASN A 53 17.20 -19.52 18.02
C ASN A 53 17.05 -20.56 19.14
N ASN A 54 16.01 -20.45 19.97
CA ASN A 54 15.71 -21.38 21.06
C ASN A 54 14.46 -22.23 20.80
N GLY A 55 13.90 -22.17 19.58
CA GLY A 55 12.70 -22.90 19.19
C GLY A 55 11.41 -22.46 19.89
N SER A 56 11.44 -21.43 20.74
CA SER A 56 10.27 -20.93 21.46
C SER A 56 9.45 -20.00 20.58
N PHE A 57 8.12 -20.11 20.68
CA PHE A 57 7.22 -19.21 19.96
C PHE A 57 7.19 -17.83 20.61
N TYR A 58 7.48 -16.80 19.81
CA TYR A 58 7.26 -15.40 20.21
C TYR A 58 6.31 -14.72 19.23
N VAL A 59 5.30 -14.06 19.79
CA VAL A 59 4.34 -13.24 19.01
C VAL A 59 5.07 -12.21 18.16
N LYS A 60 6.16 -11.62 18.66
CA LYS A 60 6.99 -10.67 17.92
C LYS A 60 7.62 -11.29 16.67
N SER A 61 8.26 -12.46 16.78
CA SER A 61 8.89 -13.12 15.63
C SER A 61 7.86 -13.59 14.59
N ALA A 62 6.70 -14.08 15.05
CA ALA A 62 5.60 -14.43 14.17
C ALA A 62 5.04 -13.20 13.46
N TYR A 63 4.84 -12.10 14.19
CA TYR A 63 4.39 -10.85 13.61
C TYR A 63 5.37 -10.39 12.53
N LEU A 64 6.67 -10.27 12.86
CA LEU A 64 7.70 -9.80 11.91
C LEU A 64 7.80 -10.68 10.65
N SER A 65 7.63 -12.00 10.74
CA SER A 65 7.64 -12.84 9.53
C SER A 65 6.48 -12.60 8.56
N PHE A 66 5.40 -11.95 9.01
CA PHE A 66 4.28 -11.58 8.14
C PHE A 66 4.41 -10.16 7.55
N PHE A 67 5.39 -9.37 7.98
CA PHE A 67 5.59 -8.01 7.49
C PHE A 67 7.02 -7.86 6.96
N ASP A 68 7.14 -7.80 5.64
CA ASP A 68 8.33 -7.22 5.02
C ASP A 68 8.37 -5.73 5.39
N ASP A 69 9.33 -5.33 6.22
CA ASP A 69 9.59 -3.92 6.57
C ASP A 69 10.15 -3.10 5.38
N ALA A 70 10.16 -3.68 4.18
CA ALA A 70 10.80 -3.13 2.98
C ALA A 70 10.21 -1.80 2.48
N ASP A 71 8.99 -1.43 2.88
CA ASP A 71 8.26 -0.26 2.35
C ASP A 71 7.91 0.79 3.43
N ILE A 72 8.69 0.93 4.51
CA ILE A 72 8.50 2.05 5.45
C ILE A 72 9.05 3.32 4.82
N VAL A 73 8.25 3.96 3.97
CA VAL A 73 8.49 5.35 3.58
C VAL A 73 8.33 6.21 4.83
N PRO A 74 9.33 7.04 5.21
CA PRO A 74 9.19 7.97 6.33
C PRO A 74 8.03 8.92 6.05
N TRP A 75 6.89 8.66 6.69
CA TRP A 75 5.70 9.49 6.58
C TRP A 75 5.54 10.30 7.86
N PRO A 76 5.44 11.64 7.79
CA PRO A 76 5.26 12.47 8.97
C PRO A 76 3.87 12.25 9.54
N TRP A 77 3.73 11.42 10.56
CA TRP A 77 2.44 11.03 11.17
C TRP A 77 2.09 11.87 12.39
N GLU A 78 3.02 12.66 12.91
CA GLU A 78 2.87 13.42 14.17
C GLU A 78 1.73 14.45 14.10
N PHE A 79 1.41 14.94 12.89
CA PHE A 79 0.30 15.87 12.69
C PHE A 79 -1.06 15.27 13.07
N ILE A 80 -1.23 13.94 12.97
CA ILE A 80 -2.49 13.25 13.29
C ILE A 80 -2.88 13.51 14.75
N TRP A 81 -1.90 13.52 15.65
CA TRP A 81 -2.14 13.72 17.08
C TRP A 81 -2.51 15.16 17.41
N LYS A 82 -2.07 16.12 16.59
CA LYS A 82 -2.43 17.53 16.69
C LYS A 82 -3.85 17.83 16.18
N LEU A 83 -4.50 16.90 15.47
CA LEU A 83 -5.88 17.08 15.00
C LEU A 83 -6.87 17.11 16.18
N CYS A 84 -7.88 17.97 16.12
CA CYS A 84 -9.00 17.96 17.06
C CYS A 84 -10.03 16.88 16.67
N LEU A 85 -9.62 15.61 16.69
CA LEU A 85 -10.48 14.46 16.40
C LEU A 85 -10.60 13.54 17.62
N PRO A 86 -11.70 12.77 17.74
CA PRO A 86 -11.78 11.65 18.67
C PRO A 86 -10.58 10.70 18.53
N GLN A 87 -10.08 10.19 19.65
CA GLN A 87 -8.90 9.31 19.70
C GLN A 87 -9.04 8.11 18.75
N LYS A 88 -10.24 7.51 18.68
CA LYS A 88 -10.54 6.39 17.78
C LYS A 88 -10.27 6.72 16.31
N LEU A 89 -10.57 7.94 15.87
CA LEU A 89 -10.33 8.37 14.49
C LEU A 89 -8.84 8.64 14.24
N LYS A 90 -8.11 9.20 15.21
CA LYS A 90 -6.66 9.39 15.12
C LYS A 90 -5.95 8.06 14.93
N THR A 91 -6.28 7.07 15.77
CA THR A 91 -5.73 5.71 15.65
C THR A 91 -6.06 5.09 14.29
N PHE A 92 -7.29 5.29 13.80
CA PHE A 92 -7.68 4.78 12.49
C PHE A 92 -6.89 5.41 11.33
N VAL A 93 -6.74 6.75 11.31
CA VAL A 93 -5.94 7.46 10.29
C VAL A 93 -4.47 7.05 10.35
N TRP A 94 -3.94 6.86 11.56
CA TRP A 94 -2.58 6.37 11.77
C TRP A 94 -2.40 4.96 11.17
N LEU A 95 -3.36 4.05 11.39
CA LEU A 95 -3.34 2.71 10.78
C LEU A 95 -3.44 2.74 9.25
N ILE A 96 -4.22 3.66 8.68
CA ILE A 96 -4.28 3.87 7.23
C ILE A 96 -2.90 4.26 6.69
N GLY A 97 -2.29 5.28 7.29
CA GLY A 97 -1.01 5.82 6.79
C GLY A 97 0.15 4.83 6.89
N HIS A 98 0.16 3.96 7.90
CA HIS A 98 1.14 2.88 8.04
C HIS A 98 0.81 1.62 7.22
N GLY A 99 -0.31 1.63 6.50
CA GLY A 99 -0.74 0.48 5.74
C GLY A 99 -1.15 -0.74 6.56
N LYS A 100 -1.55 -0.53 7.82
CA LYS A 100 -1.78 -1.60 8.81
C LYS A 100 -3.26 -1.97 8.98
N ILE A 101 -4.13 -1.55 8.08
CA ILE A 101 -5.52 -2.03 8.06
C ILE A 101 -5.55 -3.49 7.60
N LEU A 102 -6.31 -4.31 8.32
CA LEU A 102 -6.53 -5.71 7.98
C LEU A 102 -7.50 -5.85 6.80
N THR A 103 -7.03 -5.58 5.59
CA THR A 103 -7.80 -5.83 4.37
C THR A 103 -7.82 -7.33 4.03
N ILE A 104 -8.73 -7.80 3.18
CA ILE A 104 -8.77 -9.24 2.82
C ILE A 104 -7.46 -9.70 2.15
N VAL A 105 -6.79 -8.87 1.35
CA VAL A 105 -5.44 -9.20 0.83
C VAL A 105 -4.43 -9.43 1.96
N GLN A 106 -4.51 -8.66 3.06
CA GLN A 106 -3.66 -8.89 4.24
C GLN A 106 -4.06 -10.14 5.02
N ARG A 107 -5.33 -10.55 4.97
CA ARG A 107 -5.80 -11.82 5.54
C ARG A 107 -5.33 -13.01 4.72
N GLU A 108 -5.31 -12.89 3.39
CA GLU A 108 -4.82 -13.93 2.47
C GLU A 108 -3.33 -14.18 2.70
N LYS A 109 -2.51 -13.12 2.82
CA LYS A 109 -1.09 -13.22 3.20
C LYS A 109 -0.85 -13.97 4.52
N ARG A 110 -1.83 -13.93 5.42
CA ARG A 110 -1.79 -14.62 6.73
C ARG A 110 -2.46 -15.99 6.69
N LEU A 111 -2.82 -16.49 5.51
CA LEU A 111 -3.51 -17.77 5.30
C LEU A 111 -4.85 -17.85 6.05
N MET A 112 -5.49 -16.71 6.31
CA MET A 112 -6.79 -16.61 7.01
C MET A 112 -7.99 -16.61 6.06
N THR A 113 -7.74 -16.54 4.74
CA THR A 113 -8.75 -16.59 3.67
C THR A 113 -8.06 -17.04 2.39
N THR A 114 -8.81 -17.67 1.50
CA THR A 114 -8.34 -18.14 0.18
C THR A 114 -8.82 -17.25 -0.96
N ASP A 115 -9.82 -16.41 -0.71
CA ASP A 115 -10.32 -15.43 -1.68
C ASP A 115 -9.90 -14.02 -1.23
N PRO A 116 -9.07 -13.30 -2.01
CA PRO A 116 -8.66 -11.93 -1.72
C PRO A 116 -9.70 -10.89 -2.13
N ASN A 117 -10.75 -11.27 -2.85
CA ASN A 117 -11.69 -10.32 -3.45
C ASN A 117 -12.48 -9.55 -2.41
N CYS A 118 -12.73 -8.27 -2.71
CA CYS A 118 -13.56 -7.42 -1.89
C CYS A 118 -14.99 -7.99 -1.81
N PRO A 119 -15.55 -8.18 -0.61
CA PRO A 119 -16.86 -8.81 -0.41
C PRO A 119 -18.00 -7.86 -0.83
N LYS A 120 -17.68 -6.61 -1.16
CA LYS A 120 -18.63 -5.62 -1.66
C LYS A 120 -18.69 -5.63 -3.18
N CYS A 121 -17.56 -5.50 -3.85
CA CYS A 121 -17.55 -5.41 -5.32
C CYS A 121 -17.45 -6.77 -6.01
N LEU A 122 -16.93 -7.79 -5.32
CA LEU A 122 -16.70 -9.16 -5.80
C LEU A 122 -15.88 -9.26 -7.09
N SER A 123 -15.10 -8.23 -7.43
CA SER A 123 -14.43 -8.13 -8.74
C SER A 123 -12.94 -7.84 -8.65
N LEU A 124 -12.47 -7.23 -7.57
CA LEU A 124 -11.06 -6.88 -7.38
C LEU A 124 -10.63 -7.27 -5.95
N PRO A 125 -9.34 -7.60 -5.76
CA PRO A 125 -8.77 -7.82 -4.44
C PRO A 125 -9.01 -6.65 -3.49
N GLU A 126 -9.36 -6.93 -2.24
CA GLU A 126 -9.53 -5.91 -1.20
C GLU A 126 -8.16 -5.42 -0.71
N THR A 127 -7.58 -4.49 -1.46
CA THR A 127 -6.44 -3.68 -1.04
C THR A 127 -6.92 -2.42 -0.32
N MET A 128 -6.04 -1.72 0.39
CA MET A 128 -6.41 -0.43 0.99
C MET A 128 -6.82 0.58 -0.08
N ASP A 129 -6.07 0.66 -1.18
CA ASP A 129 -6.42 1.53 -2.30
C ASP A 129 -7.79 1.16 -2.87
N HIS A 130 -8.10 -0.14 -3.01
CA HIS A 130 -9.43 -0.57 -3.40
C HIS A 130 -10.51 -0.15 -2.39
N VAL A 131 -10.31 -0.34 -1.07
CA VAL A 131 -11.30 0.01 -0.04
C VAL A 131 -11.59 1.51 0.03
N PHE A 132 -10.55 2.34 -0.15
CA PHE A 132 -10.66 3.80 0.01
C PHE A 132 -10.89 4.54 -1.31
N ARG A 133 -10.49 3.98 -2.45
CA ARG A 133 -10.43 4.67 -3.75
C ARG A 133 -11.06 3.89 -4.89
N GLY A 134 -10.70 2.62 -5.05
CA GLY A 134 -11.02 1.83 -6.25
C GLY A 134 -12.33 1.03 -6.22
N CYS A 135 -12.96 0.87 -5.06
CA CYS A 135 -14.21 0.12 -4.97
C CYS A 135 -15.38 0.99 -5.41
N ARG A 136 -16.26 0.47 -6.28
CA ARG A 136 -17.53 1.13 -6.62
C ARG A 136 -18.41 1.45 -5.40
N PHE A 137 -18.19 0.75 -4.29
CA PHE A 137 -18.84 0.99 -3.00
C PHE A 137 -18.02 1.85 -2.03
N ALA A 138 -16.80 2.27 -2.41
CA ALA A 138 -15.93 3.16 -1.63
C ALA A 138 -16.53 4.55 -1.43
N LEU A 139 -17.54 4.94 -2.22
CA LEU A 139 -18.30 6.18 -2.04
C LEU A 139 -18.71 6.42 -0.58
N LYS A 140 -19.15 5.38 0.16
CA LYS A 140 -19.51 5.54 1.58
C LYS A 140 -18.30 5.88 2.46
N THR A 141 -17.15 5.29 2.17
CA THR A 141 -15.88 5.54 2.87
C THR A 141 -15.30 6.92 2.50
N LEU A 142 -15.37 7.31 1.23
CA LEU A 142 -14.98 8.62 0.72
C LEU A 142 -15.86 9.71 1.32
N VAL A 143 -17.18 9.51 1.40
CA VAL A 143 -18.09 10.47 2.04
C VAL A 143 -17.75 10.62 3.52
N PHE A 144 -17.44 9.54 4.24
CA PHE A 144 -17.06 9.61 5.64
C PHE A 144 -15.74 10.39 5.86
N THR A 145 -14.71 10.06 5.08
CA THR A 145 -13.41 10.75 5.17
C THR A 145 -13.50 12.21 4.71
N ALA A 146 -14.24 12.48 3.62
CA ALA A 146 -14.54 13.83 3.16
C ALA A 146 -15.37 14.63 4.16
N SER A 147 -16.29 13.99 4.89
CA SER A 147 -17.04 14.64 5.98
C SER A 147 -16.11 15.09 7.09
N ILE A 148 -15.22 14.21 7.56
CA ILE A 148 -14.24 14.54 8.60
C ILE A 148 -13.35 15.71 8.15
N TRP A 149 -12.84 15.65 6.92
CA TRP A 149 -12.01 16.70 6.33
C TRP A 149 -12.74 18.05 6.25
N HIS A 150 -13.96 18.08 5.70
CA HIS A 150 -14.73 19.31 5.54
C HIS A 150 -15.17 19.88 6.89
N CYS A 151 -15.57 19.05 7.84
CA CYS A 151 -15.86 19.48 9.21
C CYS A 151 -14.64 20.15 9.86
N TRP A 152 -13.45 19.55 9.73
CA TRP A 152 -12.21 20.14 10.24
C TRP A 152 -11.88 21.46 9.51
N LYS A 153 -11.94 21.48 8.17
CA LYS A 153 -11.65 22.65 7.33
C LYS A 153 -12.55 23.83 7.66
N TRP A 154 -13.86 23.61 7.73
CA TRP A 154 -14.83 24.67 8.01
C TRP A 154 -14.70 25.18 9.44
N ARG A 155 -14.44 24.30 10.41
CA ARG A 155 -14.14 24.71 11.78
C ARG A 155 -12.87 25.58 11.84
N GLY A 156 -11.82 25.18 11.13
CA GLY A 156 -10.59 25.98 11.03
C GLY A 156 -10.87 27.36 10.46
N ASN A 157 -11.60 27.43 9.35
CA ASN A 157 -11.96 28.70 8.72
C ASN A 157 -12.84 29.59 9.62
N LEU A 158 -13.78 29.01 10.37
CA LEU A 158 -14.58 29.76 11.35
C LEU A 158 -13.73 30.39 12.45
N ILE A 159 -12.65 29.73 12.86
CA ILE A 159 -11.78 30.22 13.94
C ILE A 159 -10.79 31.27 13.42
N PHE A 160 -10.23 31.05 12.23
CA PHE A 160 -9.09 31.84 11.75
C PHE A 160 -9.42 32.88 10.67
N ASN A 161 -10.62 32.85 10.09
CA ASN A 161 -11.03 33.78 9.02
C ASN A 161 -12.33 34.52 9.42
N PRO A 162 -12.22 35.74 9.99
CA PRO A 162 -13.38 36.57 10.32
C PRO A 162 -14.24 36.84 9.06
N GLY A 163 -15.55 36.61 9.17
CA GLY A 163 -16.48 36.72 8.04
C GLY A 163 -16.61 35.47 7.17
N TYR A 164 -15.94 34.37 7.52
CA TYR A 164 -16.18 33.09 6.86
C TYR A 164 -17.55 32.51 7.24
N GLU A 165 -18.38 32.25 6.24
CA GLU A 165 -19.63 31.51 6.39
C GLU A 165 -19.48 30.08 5.87
N PRO A 166 -19.90 29.06 6.64
CA PRO A 166 -19.96 27.69 6.15
C PRO A 166 -20.91 27.57 4.94
N PRO A 167 -20.67 26.60 4.04
CA PRO A 167 -21.58 26.40 2.92
C PRO A 167 -22.99 26.06 3.41
N PRO A 168 -24.04 26.60 2.77
CA PRO A 168 -25.43 26.45 3.22
C PRO A 168 -25.92 25.00 3.20
N ASN A 169 -25.36 24.16 2.32
CA ASN A 169 -25.66 22.73 2.23
C ASN A 169 -24.36 21.90 2.38
N PRO A 170 -23.89 21.67 3.62
CA PRO A 170 -22.61 21.01 3.87
C PRO A 170 -22.58 19.57 3.35
N HIS A 171 -23.65 18.81 3.55
CA HIS A 171 -23.75 17.43 3.04
C HIS A 171 -23.66 17.38 1.51
N HIS A 172 -24.34 18.28 0.81
CA HIS A 172 -24.28 18.35 -0.65
C HIS A 172 -22.86 18.66 -1.15
N THR A 173 -22.15 19.57 -0.46
CA THR A 173 -20.75 19.90 -0.78
C THR A 173 -19.83 18.68 -0.63
N ILE A 174 -20.00 17.92 0.46
CA ILE A 174 -19.23 16.70 0.72
C ILE A 174 -19.54 15.62 -0.33
N LEU A 175 -20.80 15.45 -0.69
CA LEU A 175 -21.24 14.49 -1.71
C LEU A 175 -20.71 14.86 -3.09
N GLN A 176 -20.81 16.13 -3.49
CA GLN A 176 -20.26 16.63 -4.75
C GLN A 176 -18.74 16.46 -4.80
N PHE A 177 -18.04 16.77 -3.71
CA PHE A 177 -16.59 16.53 -3.62
C PHE A 177 -16.28 15.04 -3.82
N SER A 178 -16.99 14.15 -3.12
CA SER A 178 -16.76 12.71 -3.18
C SER A 178 -17.05 12.15 -4.58
N SER A 179 -18.10 12.64 -5.24
CA SER A 179 -18.45 12.27 -6.61
C SER A 179 -17.37 12.73 -7.60
N LYS A 180 -17.00 14.02 -7.58
CA LYS A 180 -15.96 14.56 -8.46
C LYS A 180 -14.62 13.85 -8.27
N TRP A 181 -14.29 13.53 -7.03
CA TRP A 181 -13.09 12.78 -6.71
C TRP A 181 -13.16 11.37 -7.31
N LEU A 182 -14.30 10.68 -7.18
CA LEU A 182 -14.49 9.37 -7.80
C LEU A 182 -14.40 9.44 -9.32
N ASP A 183 -15.05 10.42 -9.95
CA ASP A 183 -15.03 10.61 -11.41
C ASP A 183 -13.61 10.84 -11.93
N ALA A 184 -12.81 11.65 -11.22
CA ALA A 184 -11.41 11.91 -11.55
C ALA A 184 -10.51 10.66 -11.41
N ASN A 185 -10.83 9.76 -10.47
CA ASN A 185 -10.07 8.53 -10.23
C ASN A 185 -10.61 7.31 -11.02
N ASN A 186 -11.83 7.40 -11.55
CA ASN A 186 -12.40 6.43 -12.50
C ASN A 186 -11.85 6.61 -13.92
N VAL A 187 -11.16 7.72 -14.21
CA VAL A 187 -10.33 7.81 -15.41
C VAL A 187 -9.21 6.80 -15.25
N VAL A 188 -9.42 5.65 -15.91
CA VAL A 188 -8.51 4.51 -15.97
C VAL A 188 -7.06 4.98 -16.05
N ASN A 189 -6.18 4.28 -15.32
CA ASN A 189 -4.72 4.24 -15.48
C ASN A 189 -4.28 3.81 -16.90
N ALA A 190 -4.96 4.26 -17.96
CA ALA A 190 -4.38 4.31 -19.26
C ALA A 190 -3.28 5.37 -19.16
N LYS A 191 -2.03 4.93 -18.98
CA LYS A 191 -0.89 5.77 -19.32
C LYS A 191 -1.19 6.26 -20.74
N PRO A 192 -1.47 7.56 -20.96
CA PRO A 192 -1.66 8.04 -22.32
C PRO A 192 -0.39 7.67 -23.08
N ILE A 193 -0.55 7.07 -24.25
CA ILE A 193 0.56 6.78 -25.14
C ILE A 193 1.26 8.13 -25.36
N ARG A 194 2.44 8.29 -24.76
CA ARG A 194 3.25 9.49 -24.95
C ARG A 194 3.90 9.37 -26.32
N GLU A 195 3.24 9.93 -27.31
CA GLU A 195 3.83 10.12 -28.62
C GLU A 195 4.72 11.37 -28.58
N VAL A 196 6.04 11.17 -28.68
CA VAL A 196 6.97 12.28 -28.82
C VAL A 196 6.95 12.70 -30.29
N ILE A 197 6.09 13.65 -30.60
CA ILE A 197 6.08 14.29 -31.91
C ILE A 197 7.17 15.37 -31.89
N GLN A 198 8.19 15.24 -32.75
CA GLN A 198 9.08 16.35 -33.04
C GLN A 198 8.31 17.39 -33.86
N VAL A 199 7.76 18.38 -33.17
CA VAL A 199 7.12 19.53 -33.81
C VAL A 199 8.22 20.53 -34.21
N HIS A 200 8.86 20.31 -35.37
CA HIS A 200 9.58 21.39 -36.04
C HIS A 200 8.55 22.25 -36.78
N TRP A 201 8.39 23.50 -36.36
CA TRP A 201 7.32 24.36 -36.86
C TRP A 201 7.83 25.41 -37.85
N SER A 202 7.34 25.33 -39.08
CA SER A 202 7.42 26.35 -40.12
C SER A 202 6.00 26.88 -40.40
N PRO A 203 5.56 28.00 -39.77
CA PRO A 203 4.20 28.49 -39.92
C PRO A 203 3.92 28.92 -41.36
N THR A 204 2.78 28.48 -41.91
CA THR A 204 2.21 29.02 -43.14
C THR A 204 1.47 30.34 -42.86
N LEU A 205 1.42 31.23 -43.85
CA LEU A 205 0.78 32.55 -43.76
C LEU A 205 -0.66 32.42 -43.26
N GLY A 206 -1.00 33.10 -42.15
CA GLY A 206 -2.34 33.11 -41.56
C GLY A 206 -2.55 32.23 -40.31
N ASN A 207 -1.53 31.47 -39.89
CA ASN A 207 -1.57 30.69 -38.65
C ASN A 207 -0.87 31.43 -37.49
N PHE A 208 -1.49 31.43 -36.30
CA PHE A 208 -0.96 32.06 -35.09
C PHE A 208 -0.49 31.01 -34.07
N LYS A 209 0.56 31.35 -33.32
CA LYS A 209 1.14 30.54 -32.25
C LYS A 209 0.79 31.15 -30.90
N LEU A 210 0.00 30.46 -30.08
CA LEU A 210 -0.17 30.81 -28.67
C LEU A 210 0.84 30.02 -27.83
N LYS A 211 1.74 30.72 -27.14
CA LYS A 211 2.52 30.16 -26.02
C LYS A 211 1.84 30.57 -24.73
N VAL A 212 1.59 29.61 -23.84
CA VAL A 212 1.14 29.89 -22.49
C VAL A 212 2.15 29.31 -21.53
N ASP A 213 2.61 30.13 -20.58
CA ASP A 213 3.37 29.67 -19.43
C ASP A 213 2.67 30.08 -18.14
N GLY A 214 3.07 29.43 -17.04
CA GLY A 214 2.47 29.65 -15.74
C GLY A 214 3.53 29.53 -14.67
N SER A 215 3.46 30.42 -13.69
CA SER A 215 4.30 30.37 -12.49
C SER A 215 3.42 30.41 -11.24
N SER A 216 3.87 29.69 -10.20
CA SER A 216 3.23 29.71 -8.90
C SER A 216 4.27 29.97 -7.81
N LYS A 217 3.86 30.74 -6.79
CA LYS A 217 4.71 31.03 -5.63
C LYS A 217 4.16 30.30 -4.40
N THR A 218 4.94 29.34 -3.89
CA THR A 218 4.58 28.41 -2.81
C THR A 218 4.22 29.10 -1.50
N ASP A 219 4.89 30.21 -1.16
CA ASP A 219 4.69 30.86 0.14
C ASP A 219 3.43 31.74 0.21
N SER A 220 2.96 32.22 -0.95
CA SER A 220 1.81 33.14 -1.04
C SER A 220 0.61 32.57 -1.78
N TRP A 221 0.70 31.34 -2.31
CA TRP A 221 -0.32 30.69 -3.14
C TRP A 221 -0.82 31.53 -4.32
N LYS A 222 0.02 32.45 -4.80
CA LYS A 222 -0.28 33.29 -5.95
C LYS A 222 0.12 32.55 -7.21
N ILE A 223 -0.77 32.52 -8.19
CA ILE A 223 -0.57 31.92 -9.50
C ILE A 223 -0.68 33.05 -10.52
N CYS A 224 0.26 33.09 -11.46
CA CYS A 224 0.23 33.97 -12.61
C CYS A 224 0.39 33.12 -13.86
N ALA A 225 -0.35 33.45 -14.91
CA ALA A 225 -0.19 32.86 -16.23
C ALA A 225 0.01 34.00 -17.23
N ASP A 226 0.89 33.79 -18.19
CA ASP A 226 1.11 34.73 -19.28
C ASP A 226 0.98 34.00 -20.63
N GLY A 227 0.62 34.76 -21.65
CA GLY A 227 0.30 34.25 -22.97
C GLY A 227 0.91 35.12 -24.05
N LEU A 228 1.71 34.52 -24.93
CA LEU A 228 2.27 35.20 -26.10
C LEU A 228 1.68 34.60 -27.38
N LEU A 229 0.86 35.39 -28.07
CA LEU A 229 0.42 35.10 -29.43
C LEU A 229 1.49 35.61 -30.40
N ARG A 230 1.92 34.78 -31.37
CA ARG A 230 2.82 35.20 -32.45
C ARG A 230 2.27 34.84 -33.81
N ASP A 231 2.39 35.73 -34.78
CA ASP A 231 2.09 35.45 -36.18
C ASP A 231 3.26 34.74 -36.90
N SER A 232 3.14 34.54 -38.22
CA SER A 232 4.19 33.96 -39.07
C SER A 232 5.45 34.85 -39.20
N ASN A 233 5.38 36.12 -38.81
CA ASN A 233 6.50 37.06 -38.80
C ASN A 233 7.16 37.17 -37.41
N GLY A 234 6.59 36.50 -36.40
CA GLY A 234 7.09 36.51 -35.04
C GLY A 234 6.67 37.71 -34.20
N ALA A 235 5.73 38.53 -34.70
CA ALA A 235 5.11 39.63 -33.97
C ALA A 235 3.99 39.12 -33.06
#